data_AF-A0A933F5R4-F1
#
_entry.id   AF-A0A933F5R4-F1
#
_cell.length_a   1.000
_cell.length_b   1.000
_cell.length_c   1.000
_cell.angle_alpha   90.00
_cell.angle_beta   90.00
_cell.angle_gamma   90.00
#
_symmetry.space_group_name_H-M   'P 1'
#
loop_
_entity.id
_entity.type
_entity.pdbx_description
1 polymer ?
#
loop_
_entity_poly.entity_id
_entity_poly.type
_entity_poly.pdbx_seq_one_letter_code
_entity_poly.pdbx_strand_id
1 'polypeptide(L)'
;MKPSHRNLAGMLVLALTVVWFGGSAWAANLPDTWSPLKQALFGDRPLQEGMIQLEAPEVAQDAATVTVSIKVDAAQSAERFVKTLHLIVDRNPIPIAAIFHLTPESGRANLSTRIRLQTFSHVRAIAEMNDGSLYMSARLVQAAGGCTAPVGQDDAEAKARLGEMRIRIDSDVKLNQPNRARLLVRHPQHNGLQRELSTGFSIPPDYITSITLSYGGKVFMKADTGFALSQNPSLHFYFVPQGSGALVASITDTANRTFTHSVPISPKVASSSR
;
A
#
# COMPACT_ATOMS: atom_id res chain seq x y z
N MET A 1 23.25 1.63 87.81
CA MET A 1 23.49 3.01 87.32
C MET A 1 23.12 3.09 85.84
N LYS A 2 22.56 4.22 85.37
CA LYS A 2 22.57 4.64 83.93
C LYS A 2 24.00 5.10 83.54
N PRO A 3 24.35 5.42 82.27
CA PRO A 3 23.59 5.47 81.00
C PRO A 3 24.08 4.36 80.01
N SER A 4 24.07 4.40 78.66
CA SER A 4 23.81 5.46 77.65
C SER A 4 23.35 4.93 76.27
N HIS A 5 22.97 5.87 75.40
CA HIS A 5 22.59 5.75 73.98
C HIS A 5 23.68 5.27 73.01
N ARG A 6 23.26 4.76 71.82
CA ARG A 6 23.79 4.95 70.43
C ARG A 6 23.18 3.87 69.49
N ASN A 7 22.88 4.05 68.19
CA ASN A 7 23.01 5.17 67.25
C ASN A 7 21.75 5.26 66.34
N LEU A 8 21.56 6.41 65.67
CA LEU A 8 20.75 6.53 64.44
C LEU A 8 21.64 6.26 63.20
N ALA A 9 21.12 5.49 62.24
CA ALA A 9 21.41 5.59 60.80
C ALA A 9 20.31 4.76 60.10
N GLY A 10 19.50 5.27 59.18
CA GLY A 10 19.85 6.21 58.11
C GLY A 10 19.84 5.46 56.79
N MET A 11 18.73 4.77 56.48
CA MET A 11 18.66 3.83 55.36
C MET A 11 18.43 4.58 54.05
N LEU A 12 19.52 4.78 53.31
CA LEU A 12 19.53 5.50 52.03
C LEU A 12 18.89 4.62 50.93
N VAL A 13 17.65 4.90 50.55
CA VAL A 13 16.99 4.19 49.43
C VAL A 13 17.54 4.73 48.11
N LEU A 14 18.45 3.98 47.49
CA LEU A 14 18.98 4.29 46.16
C LEU A 14 17.92 3.96 45.09
N ALA A 15 17.21 4.97 44.60
CA ALA A 15 16.23 4.79 43.52
C ALA A 15 16.95 4.53 42.19
N LEU A 16 17.10 3.26 41.82
CA LEU A 16 17.60 2.82 40.52
C LEU A 16 16.56 3.12 39.42
N THR A 17 16.73 4.24 38.74
CA THR A 17 15.98 4.57 37.53
C THR A 17 16.42 3.69 36.37
N VAL A 18 15.75 2.56 36.18
CA VAL A 18 15.93 1.70 35.00
C VAL A 18 15.37 2.44 33.78
N VAL A 19 16.24 3.12 33.05
CA VAL A 19 15.91 3.75 31.76
C VAL A 19 15.69 2.65 30.71
N TRP A 20 14.42 2.37 30.42
CA TRP A 20 14.03 1.48 29.32
C TRP A 20 14.34 2.14 27.97
N PHE A 21 15.53 1.92 27.44
CA PHE A 21 15.82 2.15 26.02
C PHE A 21 15.11 1.09 25.17
N GLY A 22 13.82 1.30 24.91
CA GLY A 22 12.98 0.47 24.03
C GLY A 22 13.31 0.56 22.54
N GLY A 23 14.58 0.71 22.18
CA GLY A 23 15.04 0.71 20.80
C GLY A 23 15.18 -0.72 20.28
N SER A 24 14.36 -1.11 19.31
CA SER A 24 14.38 -2.44 18.71
C SER A 24 15.70 -2.70 17.96
N ALA A 25 16.67 -3.35 18.61
CA ALA A 25 18.01 -3.63 18.09
C ALA A 25 18.04 -4.33 16.71
N TRP A 26 16.94 -4.98 16.32
CA TRP A 26 16.71 -5.61 15.03
C TRP A 26 16.81 -4.65 13.83
N ALA A 27 16.49 -3.36 13.99
CA ALA A 27 16.52 -2.40 12.90
C ALA A 27 17.95 -1.96 12.50
N ALA A 28 18.91 -2.04 13.43
CA ALA A 28 20.24 -1.47 13.28
C ALA A 28 21.21 -2.29 12.39
N ASN A 29 20.88 -3.54 12.06
CA ASN A 29 21.77 -4.49 11.38
C ASN A 29 21.24 -4.96 10.01
N LEU A 30 20.32 -4.22 9.39
CA LEU A 30 19.81 -4.54 8.05
C LEU A 30 20.80 -4.09 6.96
N PRO A 31 21.06 -4.89 5.91
CA PRO A 31 21.84 -4.44 4.76
C PRO A 31 21.17 -3.24 4.08
N ASP A 32 21.96 -2.19 3.80
CA ASP A 32 21.46 -1.00 3.09
C ASP A 32 21.16 -1.34 1.62
N THR A 33 19.89 -1.63 1.41
CA THR A 33 19.25 -1.84 0.11
C THR A 33 18.51 -0.59 -0.37
N TRP A 34 18.40 0.43 0.50
CA TRP A 34 17.63 1.64 0.22
C TRP A 34 18.45 2.68 -0.52
N SER A 35 19.67 3.01 -0.07
CA SER A 35 20.50 4.04 -0.71
C SER A 35 20.69 3.83 -2.23
N PRO A 36 21.09 2.64 -2.74
CA PRO A 36 21.21 2.43 -4.19
C PRO A 36 19.85 2.52 -4.92
N LEU A 37 18.76 2.05 -4.29
CA LEU A 37 17.41 2.12 -4.86
C LEU A 37 16.89 3.56 -4.93
N LYS A 38 17.12 4.34 -3.87
CA LYS A 38 16.84 5.79 -3.81
C LYS A 38 17.59 6.52 -4.91
N GLN A 39 18.86 6.21 -5.12
CA GLN A 39 19.65 6.83 -6.18
C GLN A 39 19.11 6.48 -7.58
N ALA A 40 18.78 5.20 -7.81
CA ALA A 40 18.27 4.74 -9.11
C ALA A 40 16.89 5.33 -9.48
N LEU A 41 16.01 5.54 -8.50
CA LEU A 41 14.63 6.00 -8.73
C LEU A 41 14.45 7.51 -8.59
N PHE A 42 15.19 8.16 -7.69
CA PHE A 42 14.97 9.56 -7.32
C PHE A 42 16.22 10.44 -7.47
N GLY A 43 17.40 9.85 -7.67
CA GLY A 43 18.68 10.57 -7.72
C GLY A 43 18.94 11.33 -6.43
N ASP A 44 19.58 12.50 -6.54
CA ASP A 44 19.94 13.33 -5.39
C ASP A 44 18.77 14.17 -4.82
N ARG A 45 17.55 14.04 -5.39
CA ARG A 45 16.37 14.79 -4.94
C ARG A 45 16.12 14.58 -3.43
N PRO A 46 15.86 15.65 -2.66
CA PRO A 46 15.61 15.54 -1.23
C PRO A 46 14.26 14.88 -0.97
N LEU A 47 14.23 13.95 -0.01
CA LEU A 47 13.01 13.30 0.47
C LEU A 47 12.59 13.96 1.78
N GLN A 48 11.48 14.68 1.76
CA GLN A 48 10.92 15.39 2.91
C GLN A 48 10.03 14.45 3.75
N GLU A 49 9.86 14.72 5.04
CA GLU A 49 8.97 13.95 5.93
C GLU A 49 7.62 14.65 6.15
N GLY A 50 6.75 14.06 6.98
CA GLY A 50 5.55 14.72 7.55
C GLY A 50 4.27 14.63 6.71
N MET A 51 4.34 14.67 5.38
CA MET A 51 3.13 14.68 4.53
C MET A 51 2.43 13.30 4.39
N ILE A 52 3.16 12.20 4.61
CA ILE A 52 2.67 10.84 4.33
C ILE A 52 2.48 10.05 5.64
N GLN A 53 1.24 9.61 5.87
CA GLN A 53 0.90 8.61 6.89
C GLN A 53 0.91 7.23 6.24
N LEU A 54 1.92 6.42 6.57
CA LEU A 54 2.04 5.03 6.13
C LEU A 54 1.64 4.08 7.28
N GLU A 55 0.65 3.24 7.00
CA GLU A 55 0.14 2.20 7.89
C GLU A 55 0.43 0.82 7.28
N ALA A 56 1.10 -0.02 8.04
CA ALA A 56 1.36 -1.44 7.78
C ALA A 56 1.52 -2.15 9.15
N PRO A 57 1.26 -3.46 9.26
CA PRO A 57 1.46 -4.17 10.51
C PRO A 57 2.95 -4.26 10.85
N GLU A 58 3.32 -4.24 12.13
CA GLU A 58 4.71 -4.46 12.58
C GLU A 58 5.17 -5.90 12.31
N VAL A 59 4.24 -6.86 12.41
CA VAL A 59 4.44 -8.28 12.09
C VAL A 59 3.31 -8.75 11.18
N ALA A 60 3.67 -9.23 9.99
CA ALA A 60 2.75 -9.83 9.04
C ALA A 60 2.44 -11.29 9.44
N GLN A 61 1.20 -11.53 9.86
CA GLN A 61 0.69 -12.89 10.13
C GLN A 61 0.67 -13.76 8.86
N ASP A 62 0.33 -13.14 7.72
CA ASP A 62 0.50 -13.74 6.39
C ASP A 62 1.29 -12.76 5.51
N ALA A 63 2.52 -13.14 5.20
CA ALA A 63 3.44 -12.36 4.39
C ALA A 63 3.03 -12.24 2.91
N ALA A 64 2.11 -13.09 2.42
CA ALA A 64 1.59 -13.00 1.06
C ALA A 64 0.44 -11.99 0.91
N THR A 65 -0.15 -11.50 2.00
CA THR A 65 -1.28 -10.56 2.02
C THR A 65 -1.14 -9.46 3.09
N VAL A 66 0.00 -8.76 3.07
CA VAL A 66 0.25 -7.61 3.94
C VAL A 66 -0.53 -6.40 3.45
N THR A 67 -1.54 -5.98 4.22
CA THR A 67 -2.28 -4.74 3.93
C THR A 67 -1.42 -3.52 4.23
N VAL A 68 -1.35 -2.61 3.27
CA VAL A 68 -0.68 -1.31 3.39
C VAL A 68 -1.69 -0.21 3.07
N SER A 69 -1.73 0.83 3.89
CA SER A 69 -2.51 2.05 3.62
C SER A 69 -1.59 3.27 3.60
N ILE A 70 -1.75 4.08 2.56
CA ILE A 70 -1.05 5.35 2.34
C ILE A 70 -2.12 6.43 2.43
N LYS A 71 -1.94 7.41 3.31
CA LYS A 71 -2.70 8.66 3.31
C LYS A 71 -1.72 9.80 3.14
N VAL A 72 -2.00 10.72 2.23
CA VAL A 72 -1.15 11.89 2.01
C VAL A 72 -1.96 13.14 2.31
N ASP A 73 -1.44 13.96 3.23
CA ASP A 73 -2.07 15.21 3.63
C ASP A 73 -1.73 16.32 2.62
N ALA A 74 -2.32 16.19 1.44
CA ALA A 74 -2.19 17.11 0.32
C ALA A 74 -3.52 17.26 -0.41
N ALA A 75 -3.78 18.48 -0.88
CA ALA A 75 -4.85 18.73 -1.82
C ALA A 75 -4.62 17.95 -3.14
N GLN A 76 -5.71 17.73 -3.86
CA GLN A 76 -5.72 17.26 -5.24
C GLN A 76 -6.44 18.34 -6.07
N SER A 77 -5.80 19.51 -6.19
CA SER A 77 -6.31 20.65 -6.98
C SER A 77 -5.50 20.81 -8.27
N ALA A 78 -5.93 21.69 -9.17
CA ALA A 78 -5.21 21.94 -10.42
C ALA A 78 -3.83 22.58 -10.17
N GLU A 79 -3.70 23.37 -9.09
CA GLU A 79 -2.52 24.13 -8.72
C GLU A 79 -1.51 23.27 -7.93
N ARG A 80 -2.01 22.43 -7.01
CA ARG A 80 -1.17 21.55 -6.18
C ARG A 80 -1.82 20.18 -6.01
N PHE A 81 -1.10 19.14 -6.46
CA PHE A 81 -1.54 17.76 -6.34
C PHE A 81 -0.37 16.78 -6.23
N VAL A 82 -0.59 15.64 -5.57
CA VAL A 82 0.31 14.49 -5.68
C VAL A 82 0.13 13.91 -7.07
N LYS A 83 1.19 13.95 -7.89
CA LYS A 83 1.23 13.42 -9.24
C LYS A 83 1.53 11.91 -9.24
N THR A 84 2.43 11.47 -8.38
CA THR A 84 2.91 10.07 -8.35
C THR A 84 3.01 9.56 -6.91
N LEU A 85 2.51 8.35 -6.62
CA LEU A 85 2.79 7.61 -5.39
C LEU A 85 3.55 6.32 -5.71
N HIS A 86 4.73 6.15 -5.15
CA HIS A 86 5.51 4.92 -5.26
C HIS A 86 5.36 4.11 -3.98
N LEU A 87 5.00 2.83 -4.09
CA LEU A 87 5.01 1.85 -3.01
C LEU A 87 6.18 0.89 -3.22
N ILE A 88 7.14 0.91 -2.30
CA ILE A 88 8.42 0.21 -2.40
C ILE A 88 8.61 -0.72 -1.20
N VAL A 89 9.25 -1.86 -1.41
CA VAL A 89 9.68 -2.81 -0.38
C VAL A 89 11.16 -3.12 -0.58
N ASP A 90 12.03 -2.45 0.17
CA ASP A 90 13.50 -2.41 -0.05
C ASP A 90 14.14 -3.78 -0.34
N ARG A 91 13.72 -4.82 0.39
CA ARG A 91 14.32 -6.17 0.37
C ARG A 91 13.45 -7.23 -0.33
N ASN A 92 12.43 -6.82 -1.08
CA ASN A 92 11.77 -7.74 -2.00
C ASN A 92 12.69 -8.01 -3.22
N PRO A 93 12.63 -9.21 -3.84
CA PRO A 93 13.43 -9.54 -5.03
C PRO A 93 13.29 -8.54 -6.18
N ILE A 94 12.13 -7.87 -6.27
CA ILE A 94 11.95 -6.68 -7.08
C ILE A 94 11.22 -5.63 -6.19
N PRO A 95 11.85 -4.49 -5.85
CA PRO A 95 11.34 -3.62 -4.78
C PRO A 95 10.05 -2.83 -5.07
N ILE A 96 9.78 -2.48 -6.32
CA ILE A 96 8.62 -1.64 -6.66
C ILE A 96 7.35 -2.51 -6.68
N ALA A 97 6.44 -2.27 -5.73
CA ALA A 97 5.17 -3.00 -5.67
C ALA A 97 4.09 -2.36 -6.54
N ALA A 98 4.01 -1.02 -6.54
CA ALA A 98 3.14 -0.25 -7.41
C ALA A 98 3.62 1.20 -7.55
N ILE A 99 3.31 1.82 -8.67
CA ILE A 99 3.43 3.27 -8.93
C ILE A 99 2.06 3.76 -9.36
N PHE A 100 1.47 4.68 -8.60
CA PHE A 100 0.16 5.25 -8.87
C PHE A 100 0.31 6.68 -9.40
N HIS A 101 -0.02 6.88 -10.67
CA HIS A 101 -0.14 8.18 -11.31
C HIS A 101 -1.54 8.72 -11.03
N LEU A 102 -1.61 9.92 -10.46
CA LEU A 102 -2.84 10.56 -9.98
C LEU A 102 -3.07 11.88 -10.73
N THR A 103 -4.34 12.26 -10.84
CA THR A 103 -4.79 13.58 -11.30
C THR A 103 -5.63 14.26 -10.22
N PRO A 104 -5.89 15.58 -10.32
CA PRO A 104 -6.80 16.29 -9.40
C PRO A 104 -8.17 15.60 -9.23
N GLU A 105 -8.69 14.94 -10.28
CA GLU A 105 -9.95 14.18 -10.23
C GLU A 105 -9.93 12.94 -9.32
N SER A 106 -8.75 12.49 -8.88
CA SER A 106 -8.63 11.50 -7.79
C SER A 106 -9.16 12.05 -6.46
N GLY A 107 -9.12 13.37 -6.26
CA GLY A 107 -9.67 14.06 -5.08
C GLY A 107 -8.92 13.86 -3.76
N ARG A 108 -8.29 12.69 -3.55
CA ARG A 108 -7.35 12.41 -2.45
C ARG A 108 -6.28 11.41 -2.90
N ALA A 109 -5.04 11.65 -2.51
CA ALA A 109 -3.93 10.70 -2.65
C ALA A 109 -3.93 9.63 -1.54
N ASN A 110 -5.10 9.05 -1.27
CA ASN A 110 -5.30 8.06 -0.21
C ASN A 110 -5.59 6.69 -0.82
N LEU A 111 -4.66 5.75 -0.65
CA LEU A 111 -4.69 4.43 -1.27
C LEU A 111 -4.54 3.33 -0.22
N SER A 112 -5.12 2.16 -0.48
CA SER A 112 -4.82 0.95 0.30
C SER A 112 -4.89 -0.30 -0.56
N THR A 113 -3.87 -1.15 -0.44
CA THR A 113 -3.74 -2.39 -1.19
C THR A 113 -3.09 -3.48 -0.34
N ARG A 114 -2.96 -4.69 -0.91
CA ARG A 114 -2.31 -5.83 -0.27
C ARG A 114 -1.10 -6.25 -1.10
N ILE A 115 0.04 -6.41 -0.42
CA ILE A 115 1.33 -6.74 -1.02
C ILE A 115 1.95 -7.99 -0.39
N ARG A 116 2.84 -8.63 -1.14
CA ARG A 116 3.70 -9.73 -0.71
C ARG A 116 5.02 -9.17 -0.18
N LEU A 117 5.46 -9.63 0.99
CA LEU A 117 6.78 -9.34 1.56
C LEU A 117 7.59 -10.65 1.65
N GLN A 118 8.78 -10.67 1.06
CA GLN A 118 9.63 -11.87 1.10
C GLN A 118 10.41 -12.01 2.41
N THR A 119 10.79 -10.90 3.03
CA THR A 119 11.62 -10.86 4.24
C THR A 119 11.34 -9.58 5.02
N PHE A 120 11.88 -9.51 6.24
CA PHE A 120 11.90 -8.31 7.08
C PHE A 120 12.44 -7.11 6.29
N SER A 121 11.59 -6.13 6.02
CA SER A 121 11.90 -5.02 5.11
C SER A 121 11.24 -3.74 5.57
N HIS A 122 11.84 -2.60 5.22
CA HIS A 122 11.06 -1.38 5.15
C HIS A 122 10.10 -1.49 3.97
N VAL A 123 8.85 -1.11 4.22
CA VAL A 123 7.87 -0.68 3.23
C VAL A 123 7.93 0.84 3.21
N ARG A 124 8.02 1.44 2.03
CA ARG A 124 8.12 2.89 1.83
C ARG A 124 7.04 3.40 0.90
N ALA A 125 6.47 4.55 1.26
CA ALA A 125 5.62 5.33 0.38
C ALA A 125 6.34 6.63 0.03
N ILE A 126 6.52 6.91 -1.26
CA ILE A 126 7.13 8.15 -1.77
C ILE A 126 6.09 8.89 -2.61
N ALA A 127 5.72 10.10 -2.19
CA ALA A 127 4.84 10.99 -2.93
C ALA A 127 5.65 12.02 -3.72
N GLU A 128 5.39 12.12 -5.01
CA GLU A 128 5.90 13.17 -5.90
C GLU A 128 4.77 14.14 -6.21
N MET A 129 4.98 15.41 -5.88
CA MET A 129 4.05 16.50 -6.16
C MET A 129 4.18 16.96 -7.61
N ASN A 130 3.19 17.71 -8.09
CA ASN A 130 3.20 18.31 -9.43
C ASN A 130 4.31 19.37 -9.65
N ASP A 131 4.93 19.88 -8.58
CA ASP A 131 6.13 20.72 -8.61
C ASP A 131 7.47 19.93 -8.58
N GLY A 132 7.41 18.60 -8.51
CA GLY A 132 8.57 17.71 -8.43
C GLY A 132 9.16 17.51 -7.02
N SER A 133 8.59 18.13 -5.98
CA SER A 133 8.97 17.87 -4.59
C SER A 133 8.60 16.45 -4.17
N LEU A 134 9.47 15.82 -3.38
CA LEU A 134 9.32 14.44 -2.92
C LEU A 134 9.13 14.39 -1.40
N TYR A 135 8.17 13.57 -0.97
CA TYR A 135 7.93 13.22 0.43
C TYR A 135 8.07 11.72 0.61
N MET A 136 8.59 11.26 1.76
CA MET A 136 8.71 9.84 2.09
C MET A 136 8.12 9.54 3.47
N SER A 137 7.52 8.36 3.61
CA SER A 137 7.31 7.70 4.90
C SER A 137 7.70 6.23 4.80
N ALA A 138 8.22 5.67 5.89
CA ALA A 138 8.71 4.29 5.94
C ALA A 138 8.19 3.55 7.18
N ARG A 139 7.86 2.26 7.02
CA ARG A 139 7.47 1.36 8.09
C ARG A 139 8.25 0.06 7.97
N LEU A 140 8.86 -0.38 9.06
CA LEU A 140 9.60 -1.62 9.11
C LEU A 140 8.65 -2.78 9.47
N VAL A 141 8.56 -3.79 8.60
CA VAL A 141 7.58 -4.88 8.70
C VAL A 141 8.27 -6.23 8.76
N GLN A 142 8.04 -6.97 9.84
CA GLN A 142 8.49 -8.35 10.01
C GLN A 142 7.60 -9.30 9.21
N ALA A 143 8.19 -9.99 8.24
CA ALA A 143 7.51 -10.90 7.33
C ALA A 143 8.52 -11.93 6.80
N ALA A 144 8.05 -13.11 6.39
CA ALA A 144 8.90 -14.14 5.78
C ALA A 144 8.14 -14.92 4.70
N GLY A 145 8.79 -15.13 3.55
CA GLY A 145 8.39 -16.09 2.53
C GLY A 145 7.18 -15.72 1.65
N GLY A 146 6.59 -14.54 1.78
CA GLY A 146 5.33 -14.17 1.10
C GLY A 146 5.38 -14.13 -0.43
N CYS A 147 6.56 -13.92 -1.02
CA CYS A 147 6.73 -14.00 -2.47
C CYS A 147 6.95 -15.44 -2.95
N THR A 148 7.55 -16.31 -2.12
CA THR A 148 7.78 -17.74 -2.41
C THR A 148 6.66 -18.66 -1.90
N ALA A 149 5.65 -18.14 -1.21
CA ALA A 149 4.56 -18.90 -0.63
C ALA A 149 3.89 -19.79 -1.70
N PRO A 150 3.67 -21.09 -1.45
CA PRO A 150 3.10 -21.99 -2.45
C PRO A 150 1.70 -21.56 -2.86
N VAL A 151 1.33 -21.84 -4.11
CA VAL A 151 -0.04 -21.64 -4.60
C VAL A 151 -0.90 -22.82 -4.11
N GLY A 152 -2.12 -22.52 -3.66
CA GLY A 152 -3.10 -23.54 -3.27
C GLY A 152 -3.54 -24.39 -4.46
N GLN A 153 -4.23 -25.50 -4.19
CA GLN A 153 -4.61 -26.49 -5.21
C GLN A 153 -5.61 -25.99 -6.27
N ASP A 154 -6.13 -24.77 -6.14
CA ASP A 154 -7.28 -24.25 -6.91
C ASP A 154 -6.91 -23.12 -7.88
N ASP A 155 -5.76 -23.26 -8.55
CA ASP A 155 -5.39 -22.37 -9.67
C ASP A 155 -6.36 -22.53 -10.88
N ALA A 156 -7.03 -23.68 -10.99
CA ALA A 156 -8.00 -23.94 -12.04
C ALA A 156 -9.27 -23.06 -11.90
N GLU A 157 -9.91 -22.97 -10.72
CA GLU A 157 -11.03 -22.03 -10.52
C GLU A 157 -10.53 -20.58 -10.61
N ALA A 158 -9.35 -20.28 -10.06
CA ALA A 158 -8.77 -18.93 -10.13
C ALA A 158 -8.59 -18.44 -11.59
N LYS A 159 -8.22 -19.34 -12.52
CA LYS A 159 -8.14 -19.07 -13.97
C LYS A 159 -9.50 -19.02 -14.65
N ALA A 160 -10.46 -19.87 -14.27
CA ALA A 160 -11.81 -19.86 -14.82
C ALA A 160 -12.54 -18.52 -14.58
N ARG A 161 -12.16 -17.82 -13.50
CA ARG A 161 -12.75 -16.55 -13.05
C ARG A 161 -11.82 -15.35 -13.25
N LEU A 162 -10.78 -15.51 -14.07
CA LEU A 162 -9.74 -14.51 -14.28
C LEU A 162 -10.33 -13.18 -14.78
N GLY A 163 -9.93 -12.07 -14.15
CA GLY A 163 -10.36 -10.74 -14.54
C GLY A 163 -11.79 -10.37 -14.13
N GLU A 164 -12.54 -11.26 -13.46
CA GLU A 164 -13.77 -10.87 -12.76
C GLU A 164 -13.45 -9.74 -11.78
N MET A 165 -14.19 -8.64 -11.89
CA MET A 165 -14.00 -7.46 -11.07
C MET A 165 -15.28 -7.07 -10.34
N ARG A 166 -15.10 -6.42 -9.19
CA ARG A 166 -16.18 -5.79 -8.43
C ARG A 166 -15.73 -4.44 -7.92
N ILE A 167 -16.45 -3.39 -8.29
CA ILE A 167 -16.31 -2.07 -7.68
C ILE A 167 -17.36 -1.93 -6.58
N ARG A 168 -16.95 -1.39 -5.42
CA ARG A 168 -17.83 -1.00 -4.31
C ARG A 168 -17.54 0.45 -3.94
N ILE A 169 -18.58 1.22 -3.65
CA ILE A 169 -18.47 2.58 -3.11
C ILE A 169 -18.95 2.51 -1.66
N ASP A 170 -18.23 3.13 -0.74
CA ASP A 170 -18.44 2.91 0.70
C ASP A 170 -19.66 3.66 1.28
N SER A 171 -20.19 4.65 0.57
CA SER A 171 -21.37 5.45 0.95
C SER A 171 -22.16 5.94 -0.27
N ASP A 172 -23.31 6.59 -0.07
CA ASP A 172 -23.97 7.37 -1.12
C ASP A 172 -22.99 8.37 -1.75
N VAL A 173 -23.08 8.53 -3.08
CA VAL A 173 -22.17 9.37 -3.87
C VAL A 173 -22.48 10.85 -3.70
N LYS A 174 -21.47 11.62 -3.29
CA LYS A 174 -21.52 13.09 -3.17
C LYS A 174 -20.84 13.73 -4.38
N LEU A 175 -21.59 14.52 -5.15
CA LEU A 175 -21.01 15.27 -6.28
C LEU A 175 -19.98 16.30 -5.82
N ASN A 176 -18.96 16.51 -6.64
CA ASN A 176 -17.87 17.48 -6.42
C ASN A 176 -17.10 17.30 -5.09
N GLN A 177 -17.15 16.09 -4.52
CA GLN A 177 -16.42 15.71 -3.32
C GLN A 177 -15.66 14.38 -3.55
N PRO A 178 -14.55 14.12 -2.84
CA PRO A 178 -13.88 12.83 -2.91
C PRO A 178 -14.74 11.71 -2.31
N ASN A 179 -15.10 10.71 -3.13
CA ASN A 179 -15.84 9.53 -2.71
C ASN A 179 -14.89 8.34 -2.63
N ARG A 180 -14.98 7.54 -1.55
CA ARG A 180 -14.14 6.35 -1.37
C ARG A 180 -14.75 5.15 -2.11
N ALA A 181 -13.92 4.50 -2.91
CA ALA A 181 -14.28 3.29 -3.63
C ALA A 181 -13.21 2.20 -3.48
N ARG A 182 -13.60 0.97 -3.82
CA ARG A 182 -12.79 -0.24 -3.71
C ARG A 182 -12.98 -1.10 -4.94
N LEU A 183 -11.90 -1.33 -5.67
CA LEU A 183 -11.82 -2.35 -6.71
C LEU A 183 -11.35 -3.66 -6.08
N LEU A 184 -12.04 -4.75 -6.36
CA LEU A 184 -11.59 -6.11 -6.12
C LEU A 184 -11.44 -6.82 -7.47
N VAL A 185 -10.34 -7.52 -7.67
CA VAL A 185 -10.04 -8.25 -8.91
C VAL A 185 -9.78 -9.72 -8.60
N ARG A 186 -10.35 -10.65 -9.39
CA ARG A 186 -9.94 -12.05 -9.42
C ARG A 186 -8.71 -12.21 -10.30
N HIS A 187 -7.57 -12.54 -9.68
CA HIS A 187 -6.32 -12.76 -10.40
C HIS A 187 -5.33 -13.57 -9.55
N PRO A 188 -4.63 -14.58 -10.10
CA PRO A 188 -3.67 -15.40 -9.36
C PRO A 188 -2.48 -14.59 -8.81
N GLN A 189 -1.93 -13.63 -9.59
CA GLN A 189 -0.74 -12.85 -9.23
C GLN A 189 0.46 -13.78 -8.96
N HIS A 190 0.68 -14.74 -9.85
CA HIS A 190 1.88 -15.56 -9.85
C HIS A 190 3.07 -14.70 -10.23
N ASN A 191 4.10 -14.70 -9.40
CA ASN A 191 5.24 -13.80 -9.53
C ASN A 191 6.51 -14.47 -10.09
N GLY A 192 6.41 -15.71 -10.58
CA GLY A 192 7.55 -16.52 -11.05
C GLY A 192 8.35 -17.22 -9.94
N LEU A 193 8.21 -16.79 -8.67
CA LEU A 193 9.00 -17.30 -7.54
C LEU A 193 8.31 -18.45 -6.78
N GLN A 194 7.01 -18.62 -7.00
CA GLN A 194 6.20 -19.68 -6.39
C GLN A 194 6.44 -21.03 -7.09
N ARG A 195 6.27 -22.11 -6.34
CA ARG A 195 6.31 -23.49 -6.87
C ARG A 195 4.97 -24.19 -6.67
N GLU A 196 4.67 -25.10 -7.59
CA GLU A 196 3.51 -25.99 -7.48
C GLU A 196 3.79 -27.08 -6.43
N LEU A 197 2.84 -27.35 -5.52
CA LEU A 197 3.04 -28.31 -4.43
C LEU A 197 3.06 -29.78 -4.88
N SER A 198 2.40 -30.10 -5.99
CA SER A 198 2.29 -31.45 -6.57
C SER A 198 3.55 -31.87 -7.32
N THR A 199 4.12 -30.96 -8.12
CA THR A 199 5.23 -31.25 -9.05
C THR A 199 6.57 -30.65 -8.63
N GLY A 200 6.55 -29.62 -7.77
CA GLY A 200 7.74 -28.84 -7.41
C GLY A 200 8.25 -27.88 -8.48
N PHE A 201 7.61 -27.81 -9.66
CA PHE A 201 8.00 -26.89 -10.73
C PHE A 201 7.70 -25.43 -10.39
N SER A 202 8.45 -24.50 -11.00
CA SER A 202 8.20 -23.06 -10.90
C SER A 202 6.94 -22.69 -11.68
N ILE A 203 6.11 -21.84 -11.08
CA ILE A 203 4.87 -21.35 -11.71
C ILE A 203 5.21 -20.08 -12.51
N PRO A 204 4.94 -20.04 -13.84
CA PRO A 204 5.24 -18.87 -14.67
C PRO A 204 4.58 -17.57 -14.17
N PRO A 205 5.19 -16.40 -14.44
CA PRO A 205 4.65 -15.11 -14.00
C PRO A 205 3.32 -14.75 -14.71
N ASP A 206 2.25 -14.70 -13.93
CA ASP A 206 0.89 -14.33 -14.32
C ASP A 206 0.34 -13.30 -13.31
N TYR A 207 0.63 -12.01 -13.56
CA TYR A 207 0.28 -10.89 -12.67
C TYR A 207 -0.17 -9.64 -13.44
N ILE A 208 -0.85 -8.73 -12.74
CA ILE A 208 -1.38 -7.48 -13.34
C ILE A 208 -0.24 -6.49 -13.48
N THR A 209 -0.06 -5.94 -14.68
CA THR A 209 0.97 -4.95 -15.01
C THR A 209 0.42 -3.53 -14.96
N SER A 210 -0.89 -3.34 -15.23
CA SER A 210 -1.53 -2.03 -15.09
C SER A 210 -2.99 -2.09 -14.66
N ILE A 211 -3.42 -1.08 -13.89
CA ILE A 211 -4.81 -0.79 -13.54
C ILE A 211 -5.10 0.66 -13.93
N THR A 212 -6.05 0.91 -14.82
CA THR A 212 -6.51 2.26 -15.19
C THR A 212 -7.92 2.47 -14.65
N LEU A 213 -8.11 3.56 -13.90
CA LEU A 213 -9.42 3.99 -13.40
C LEU A 213 -9.85 5.29 -14.08
N SER A 214 -11.09 5.30 -14.58
CA SER A 214 -11.69 6.48 -15.20
C SER A 214 -13.11 6.74 -14.73
N TYR A 215 -13.52 8.01 -14.78
CA TYR A 215 -14.88 8.44 -14.50
C TYR A 215 -15.40 9.31 -15.63
N GLY A 216 -16.57 8.98 -16.18
CA GLY A 216 -17.15 9.73 -17.30
C GLY A 216 -16.25 9.78 -18.54
N GLY A 217 -15.42 8.76 -18.75
CA GLY A 217 -14.42 8.69 -19.83
C GLY A 217 -13.08 9.38 -19.53
N LYS A 218 -12.96 10.17 -18.46
CA LYS A 218 -11.70 10.79 -18.04
C LYS A 218 -10.93 9.87 -17.08
N VAL A 219 -9.71 9.48 -17.45
CA VAL A 219 -8.79 8.78 -16.55
C VAL A 219 -8.41 9.72 -15.40
N PHE A 220 -8.59 9.26 -14.16
CA PHE A 220 -8.18 10.01 -12.96
C PHE A 220 -7.01 9.35 -12.21
N MET A 221 -6.81 8.04 -12.41
CA MET A 221 -5.68 7.31 -11.83
C MET A 221 -5.23 6.17 -12.75
N LYS A 222 -3.93 5.98 -12.88
CA LYS A 222 -3.31 4.77 -13.43
C LYS A 222 -2.35 4.19 -12.40
N ALA A 223 -2.41 2.88 -12.17
CA ALA A 223 -1.39 2.15 -11.45
C ALA A 223 -0.55 1.35 -12.46
N ASP A 224 0.77 1.47 -12.37
CA ASP A 224 1.72 0.49 -12.89
C ASP A 224 2.09 -0.45 -11.74
N THR A 225 1.94 -1.75 -11.93
CA THR A 225 1.95 -2.75 -10.84
C THR A 225 2.89 -3.91 -11.16
N GLY A 226 3.24 -4.70 -10.14
CA GLY A 226 4.14 -5.85 -10.33
C GLY A 226 3.85 -7.04 -9.42
N PHE A 227 4.67 -8.07 -9.60
CA PHE A 227 4.93 -9.30 -8.82
C PHE A 227 4.78 -9.22 -7.29
N ALA A 228 4.84 -8.03 -6.68
CA ALA A 228 4.69 -7.84 -5.24
C ALA A 228 3.24 -7.51 -4.82
N LEU A 229 2.27 -7.42 -5.74
CA LEU A 229 0.84 -7.44 -5.36
C LEU A 229 0.41 -8.84 -4.88
N SER A 230 -0.50 -8.85 -3.90
CA SER A 230 -1.12 -10.08 -3.39
C SER A 230 -2.15 -10.65 -4.35
N GLN A 231 -2.34 -11.98 -4.31
CA GLN A 231 -3.42 -12.68 -5.01
C GLN A 231 -4.79 -12.05 -4.71
N ASN A 232 -5.66 -12.04 -5.73
CA ASN A 232 -6.95 -11.35 -5.73
C ASN A 232 -6.81 -9.87 -5.29
N PRO A 233 -6.05 -9.04 -6.05
CA PRO A 233 -5.65 -7.73 -5.59
C PRO A 233 -6.87 -6.83 -5.35
N SER A 234 -6.75 -6.01 -4.30
CA SER A 234 -7.79 -5.11 -3.84
C SER A 234 -7.21 -3.70 -3.75
N LEU A 235 -7.81 -2.73 -4.43
CA LEU A 235 -7.34 -1.35 -4.44
C LEU A 235 -8.44 -0.43 -3.90
N HIS A 236 -8.14 0.24 -2.79
CA HIS A 236 -8.96 1.31 -2.22
C HIS A 236 -8.45 2.63 -2.79
N PHE A 237 -9.34 3.49 -3.27
CA PHE A 237 -9.01 4.76 -3.89
C PHE A 237 -10.11 5.79 -3.64
N TYR A 238 -9.86 7.03 -4.08
CA TYR A 238 -10.86 8.10 -4.14
C TYR A 238 -11.06 8.55 -5.59
N PHE A 239 -12.23 9.12 -5.86
CA PHE A 239 -12.56 9.79 -7.12
C PHE A 239 -13.56 10.93 -6.88
N VAL A 240 -13.60 11.92 -7.77
CA VAL A 240 -14.53 13.07 -7.69
C VAL A 240 -15.53 13.03 -8.86
N PRO A 241 -16.76 12.53 -8.65
CA PRO A 241 -17.80 12.58 -9.66
C PRO A 241 -18.41 13.99 -9.74
N GLN A 242 -18.51 14.54 -10.95
CA GLN A 242 -19.06 15.88 -11.22
C GLN A 242 -20.53 15.87 -11.67
N GLY A 243 -21.04 14.72 -12.08
CA GLY A 243 -22.42 14.48 -12.52
C GLY A 243 -22.66 12.98 -12.69
N SER A 244 -23.73 12.58 -13.38
CA SER A 244 -23.94 11.17 -13.76
C SER A 244 -22.83 10.68 -14.71
N GLY A 245 -22.40 9.43 -14.56
CA GLY A 245 -21.35 8.87 -15.39
C GLY A 245 -20.99 7.43 -15.02
N ALA A 246 -20.10 6.81 -15.79
CA ALA A 246 -19.58 5.48 -15.50
C ALA A 246 -18.26 5.58 -14.74
N LEU A 247 -18.14 4.87 -13.61
CA LEU A 247 -16.85 4.55 -12.99
C LEU A 247 -16.35 3.25 -13.61
N VAL A 248 -15.20 3.30 -14.29
CA VAL A 248 -14.65 2.17 -15.06
C VAL A 248 -13.26 1.81 -14.52
N ALA A 249 -13.05 0.53 -14.28
CA ALA A 249 -11.73 -0.07 -14.08
C ALA A 249 -11.38 -0.90 -15.32
N SER A 250 -10.18 -0.68 -15.87
CA SER A 250 -9.59 -1.53 -16.90
C SER A 250 -8.23 -2.02 -16.42
N ILE A 251 -7.95 -3.32 -16.58
CA ILE A 251 -6.69 -3.93 -16.16
C ILE A 251 -6.00 -4.62 -17.34
N THR A 252 -4.68 -4.73 -17.28
CA THR A 252 -3.86 -5.53 -18.20
C THR A 252 -2.85 -6.34 -17.40
N ASP A 253 -2.54 -7.56 -17.85
CA ASP A 253 -1.61 -8.48 -17.21
C ASP A 253 -0.37 -8.83 -18.07
N THR A 254 0.50 -9.69 -17.54
CA THR A 254 1.72 -10.15 -18.22
C THR A 254 1.48 -10.96 -19.50
N ALA A 255 0.26 -11.49 -19.70
CA ALA A 255 -0.13 -12.17 -20.94
C ALA A 255 -0.81 -11.22 -21.94
N ASN A 256 -0.79 -9.90 -21.67
CA ASN A 256 -1.51 -8.86 -22.43
C ASN A 256 -3.04 -9.07 -22.51
N ARG A 257 -3.63 -9.84 -21.58
CA ARG A 257 -5.09 -9.95 -21.50
C ARG A 257 -5.62 -8.67 -20.86
N THR A 258 -6.67 -8.08 -21.43
CA THR A 258 -7.32 -6.88 -20.91
C THR A 258 -8.72 -7.21 -20.43
N PHE A 259 -9.05 -6.75 -19.22
CA PHE A 259 -10.38 -6.92 -18.63
C PHE A 259 -10.92 -5.56 -18.21
N THR A 260 -12.22 -5.34 -18.40
CA THR A 260 -12.86 -4.06 -18.08
C THR A 260 -14.15 -4.30 -17.30
N HIS A 261 -14.40 -3.47 -16.28
CA HIS A 261 -15.63 -3.49 -15.49
C HIS A 261 -16.10 -2.07 -15.20
N SER A 262 -17.41 -1.86 -15.24
CA SER A 262 -18.02 -0.55 -15.10
C SER A 262 -19.18 -0.59 -14.12
N VAL A 263 -19.32 0.47 -13.31
CA VAL A 263 -20.49 0.73 -12.47
C VAL A 263 -21.07 2.09 -12.86
N PRO A 264 -22.36 2.16 -13.25
CA PRO A 264 -23.02 3.43 -13.51
C PRO A 264 -23.26 4.16 -12.18
N ILE A 265 -22.96 5.45 -12.17
CA ILE A 265 -23.16 6.36 -11.05
C ILE A 265 -24.25 7.34 -11.44
N SER A 266 -25.41 7.17 -10.80
CA SER A 266 -26.52 8.12 -10.84
C SER A 266 -26.63 8.74 -9.45
N PRO A 267 -26.33 10.05 -9.29
CA PRO A 267 -26.56 10.74 -8.03
C PRO A 267 -28.05 10.64 -7.68
N LYS A 268 -28.38 10.21 -6.46
CA LYS A 268 -29.74 10.37 -5.95
C LYS A 268 -30.00 11.87 -5.86
N VAL A 269 -30.96 12.37 -6.62
CA VAL A 269 -31.48 13.72 -6.42
C VAL A 269 -32.01 13.78 -4.99
N ALA A 270 -31.45 14.65 -4.16
CA ALA A 270 -31.98 14.86 -2.82
C ALA A 270 -33.41 15.39 -2.97
N SER A 271 -34.39 14.59 -2.54
CA SER A 271 -35.79 15.01 -2.53
C SER A 271 -35.93 16.19 -1.59
N SER A 272 -36.22 17.38 -2.13
CA SER A 272 -36.57 18.53 -1.30
C SER A 272 -37.91 18.24 -0.63
N SER A 273 -37.88 17.88 0.65
CA SER A 273 -39.06 18.00 1.50
C SER A 273 -39.45 19.48 1.54
N ARG A 274 -40.64 19.80 1.03
CA ARG A 274 -41.31 21.08 1.27
C ARG A 274 -41.88 21.12 2.69
#